data_AF-A0A3C1ULT0-F1
#
_entry.id   AF-A0A3C1ULT0-F1
#
_cell.length_a   1.000
_cell.length_b   1.000
_cell.length_c   1.000
_cell.angle_alpha   90.00
_cell.angle_beta   90.00
_cell.angle_gamma   90.00
#
_symmetry.space_group_name_H-M   'P 1'
#
loop_
_entity.id
_entity.type
_entity.pdbx_description
1 polymer ?
#
loop_
_entity_poly.entity_id
_entity_poly.type
_entity_poly.pdbx_seq_one_letter_code
_entity_poly.pdbx_strand_id
1 'polypeptide(L)'
;MSYTFPFRIEDWDDTRDTPYRIVYDLKTSTTGSERTFFEGTIRKNPTEKEEFVISAFTGHKIFTGGLKWNHHGVWFPHNDILDAVQHHDPDFLFFSGDQIYEGDMTPAVYEPLNKAMLDYLYKWYRWCWAFKDLTRNRPTVTIPDDHDVYHGNIWGAGGKATSATGSNNDRQNSGGYRMPASFVNSVHRTQVSHLPPRADKASILQGISTYHGRVEYGGVSFAVIADRMFKSSPTLALPEAQFDNGWAQNPTFNPATQGDVTGATLLGKRQLDFLNYWATDWSDQAWMKVVLSQTLFANVATLPGGANSDAIVPSLRYFGPDEYPENDHPVADGDSNGWPQTGRNLALKAMRKGFAFHIAGDQHLGSTIQYGVDQWGDAGYALCVPSVANTWPRRWYPKEPGKNVKPGAPKYTGDFLDGWGNRVSVEAVSNPMISGRKPADLYDRAPGYGIAKFNKSNRKIKIECWPRWEDPSQPDAKQYPGWPIEITQKDNYGRKAVAWLPTLVVEGLISPIVQVWDTLTEECIYALRMEGQVFRPKVFATGTYTVMIGEPGTTNMRTLQGLVADRAQSSLRRIIFERSD
;
A
#
# COMPACT_ATOMS: atom_id res chain seq x y z
N MET A 1 -9.64 22.07 -14.66
CA MET A 1 -10.01 22.63 -13.34
C MET A 1 -9.16 21.99 -12.24
N SER A 2 -7.85 22.08 -12.39
CA SER A 2 -6.88 21.92 -11.31
C SER A 2 -5.84 22.97 -11.62
N TYR A 3 -5.57 23.90 -10.72
CA TYR A 3 -4.56 24.92 -10.94
C TYR A 3 -3.17 24.29 -10.76
N THR A 4 -2.83 23.33 -11.63
CA THR A 4 -1.54 22.61 -11.64
C THR A 4 -0.80 22.82 -12.94
N PHE A 5 0.51 23.01 -12.83
CA PHE A 5 1.43 23.14 -13.96
C PHE A 5 2.54 22.08 -13.82
N PRO A 6 2.46 20.96 -14.54
CA PRO A 6 3.47 19.91 -14.47
C PRO A 6 4.72 20.31 -15.26
N PHE A 7 5.89 19.99 -14.72
CA PHE A 7 7.16 20.06 -15.42
C PHE A 7 7.68 18.63 -15.61
N ARG A 8 8.14 18.30 -16.82
CA ARG A 8 8.84 17.05 -17.12
C ARG A 8 10.21 17.41 -17.67
N ILE A 9 11.24 16.92 -17.01
CA ILE A 9 12.63 17.08 -17.43
C ILE A 9 13.12 15.68 -17.79
N GLU A 10 13.51 15.49 -19.05
CA GLU A 10 14.08 14.25 -19.56
C GLU A 10 15.61 14.36 -19.56
N ASP A 11 16.28 13.21 -19.58
CA ASP A 11 17.74 13.11 -19.70
C ASP A 11 18.52 13.96 -18.68
N TRP A 12 17.96 14.12 -17.48
CA TRP A 12 18.64 14.82 -16.38
C TRP A 12 19.69 13.91 -15.73
N ASP A 13 20.75 14.52 -15.23
CA ASP A 13 21.86 13.84 -14.57
C ASP A 13 21.49 13.46 -13.13
N ASP A 14 21.09 12.19 -12.94
CA ASP A 14 20.67 11.65 -11.65
C ASP A 14 21.84 11.21 -10.75
N THR A 15 23.09 11.42 -11.19
CA THR A 15 24.30 11.04 -10.44
C THR A 15 24.71 12.05 -9.37
N ARG A 16 24.02 13.20 -9.30
CA ARG A 16 24.27 14.29 -8.36
C ARG A 16 22.98 14.97 -7.92
N ASP A 17 23.04 15.62 -6.77
CA ASP A 17 21.97 16.50 -6.31
C ASP A 17 21.85 17.70 -7.26
N THR A 18 20.63 17.97 -7.73
CA THR A 18 20.33 19.08 -8.63
C THR A 18 19.37 20.07 -7.96
N PRO A 19 19.82 21.27 -7.59
CA PRO A 19 18.92 22.30 -7.07
C PRO A 19 17.99 22.80 -8.18
N TYR A 20 16.74 23.07 -7.82
CA TYR A 20 15.77 23.65 -8.74
C TYR A 20 15.02 24.82 -8.07
N ARG A 21 14.45 25.69 -8.90
CA ARG A 21 13.50 26.72 -8.45
C ARG A 21 12.36 26.87 -9.44
N ILE A 22 11.16 27.10 -8.91
CA ILE A 22 10.00 27.55 -9.65
C ILE A 22 9.88 29.05 -9.43
N VAL A 23 9.77 29.82 -10.51
CA VAL A 23 9.62 31.28 -10.47
C VAL A 23 8.19 31.63 -10.84
N TYR A 24 7.53 32.42 -10.00
CA TYR A 24 6.16 32.87 -10.24
C TYR A 24 6.03 34.37 -9.97
N ASP A 25 5.59 35.11 -10.99
CA ASP A 25 5.32 36.54 -10.90
C ASP A 25 3.86 36.74 -10.45
N LEU A 26 3.67 36.90 -9.14
CA LEU A 26 2.37 37.06 -8.49
C LEU A 26 1.86 38.49 -8.68
N LYS A 27 0.76 38.66 -9.40
CA LYS A 27 0.09 39.96 -9.50
C LYS A 27 -0.54 40.32 -8.15
N THR A 28 -0.07 41.40 -7.53
CA THR A 28 -0.65 41.95 -6.30
C THR A 28 -1.45 43.20 -6.65
N SER A 29 -2.44 43.55 -5.81
CA SER A 29 -3.22 44.77 -5.97
C SER A 29 -2.42 46.05 -5.70
N THR A 30 -1.23 45.95 -5.10
CA THR A 30 -0.45 47.08 -4.60
C THR A 30 0.84 47.35 -5.38
N THR A 31 1.49 46.34 -5.96
CA THR A 31 2.82 46.48 -6.61
C THR A 31 2.84 46.14 -8.10
N GLY A 32 1.69 45.78 -8.68
CA GLY A 32 1.57 45.35 -10.09
C GLY A 32 2.03 43.92 -10.34
N SER A 33 3.20 43.52 -9.82
CA SER A 33 3.70 42.13 -9.82
C SER A 33 4.85 41.94 -8.82
N GLU A 34 4.82 40.85 -8.05
CA GLU A 34 5.86 40.42 -7.11
C GLU A 34 6.46 39.08 -7.56
N ARG A 35 7.78 39.02 -7.73
CA ARG A 35 8.47 37.77 -8.10
C ARG A 35 8.68 36.89 -6.88
N THR A 36 8.15 35.69 -6.92
CA THR A 36 8.25 34.67 -5.86
C THR A 36 9.00 33.44 -6.34
N PHE A 37 9.64 32.74 -5.40
CA PHE A 37 10.45 31.56 -5.65
C PHE A 37 10.00 30.39 -4.77
N PHE A 38 9.96 29.19 -5.35
CA PHE A 38 9.84 27.93 -4.62
C PHE A 38 11.03 27.05 -4.98
N GLU A 39 11.87 26.74 -3.99
CA GLU A 39 13.16 26.09 -4.18
C GLU A 39 13.18 24.70 -3.55
N GLY A 40 13.90 23.77 -4.18
CA GLY A 40 14.09 22.42 -3.69
C GLY A 40 15.29 21.75 -4.35
N THR A 41 15.45 20.45 -4.10
CA THR A 41 16.54 19.65 -4.66
C THR A 41 16.00 18.33 -5.18
N ILE A 42 16.31 18.03 -6.45
CA ILE A 42 16.18 16.68 -6.97
C ILE A 42 17.40 15.91 -6.48
N ARG A 43 17.20 14.99 -5.54
CA ARG A 43 18.28 14.19 -4.96
C ARG A 43 18.90 13.25 -5.99
N LYS A 44 20.22 13.07 -5.89
CA LYS A 44 20.95 11.98 -6.53
C LYS A 44 20.21 10.67 -6.34
N ASN A 45 20.13 9.86 -7.38
CA ASN A 45 19.58 8.52 -7.32
C ASN A 45 20.44 7.66 -6.35
N PRO A 46 19.87 7.11 -5.27
CA PRO A 46 20.62 6.46 -4.19
C PRO A 46 21.04 5.02 -4.55
N THR A 47 21.40 4.74 -5.81
CA THR A 47 21.81 3.40 -6.28
C THR A 47 23.04 2.87 -5.55
N GLU A 48 23.92 3.74 -5.07
CA GLU A 48 25.13 3.39 -4.30
C GLU A 48 24.88 3.25 -2.79
N LYS A 49 23.70 3.63 -2.28
CA LYS A 49 23.39 3.44 -0.86
C LYS A 49 23.22 1.96 -0.55
N GLU A 50 23.77 1.55 0.60
CA GLU A 50 23.60 0.19 1.12
C GLU A 50 22.20 -0.03 1.69
N GLU A 51 21.58 1.02 2.23
CA GLU A 51 20.21 1.00 2.75
C GLU A 51 19.36 2.02 1.99
N PHE A 52 18.24 1.56 1.45
CA PHE A 52 17.21 2.41 0.84
C PHE A 52 16.04 2.57 1.80
N VAL A 53 15.62 3.80 2.07
CA VAL A 53 14.63 4.11 3.11
C VAL A 53 13.35 4.70 2.52
N ILE A 54 12.21 4.08 2.82
CA ILE A 54 10.88 4.58 2.47
C ILE A 54 10.18 5.09 3.72
N SER A 55 9.60 6.28 3.65
CA SER A 55 8.60 6.73 4.61
C SER A 55 7.21 6.70 3.97
N ALA A 56 6.24 6.14 4.69
CA ALA A 56 4.88 5.95 4.19
C ALA A 56 3.82 6.54 5.13
N PHE A 57 2.75 7.08 4.53
CA PHE A 57 1.71 7.86 5.18
C PHE A 57 0.33 7.52 4.64
N THR A 58 -0.69 7.71 5.48
CA THR A 58 -2.10 7.67 5.11
C THR A 58 -2.90 8.60 6.02
N GLY A 59 -4.16 8.90 5.68
CA GLY A 59 -5.10 9.57 6.57
C GLY A 59 -4.64 10.90 7.15
N HIS A 60 -4.56 11.93 6.30
CA HIS A 60 -4.17 13.29 6.67
C HIS A 60 -5.37 14.11 7.20
N LYS A 61 -5.91 13.68 8.35
CA LYS A 61 -6.94 14.44 9.07
C LYS A 61 -6.28 15.58 9.87
N ILE A 62 -6.97 16.69 10.07
CA ILE A 62 -6.42 17.82 10.86
C ILE A 62 -7.14 18.09 12.18
N PHE A 63 -8.31 17.49 12.37
CA PHE A 63 -9.06 17.47 13.63
C PHE A 63 -10.04 16.30 13.65
N THR A 64 -10.46 15.90 14.85
CA THR A 64 -11.59 14.98 15.01
C THR A 64 -12.41 15.39 16.23
N GLY A 65 -13.73 15.14 16.18
CA GLY A 65 -14.64 15.50 17.27
C GLY A 65 -14.99 16.99 17.31
N GLY A 66 -15.24 17.51 18.51
CA GLY A 66 -15.65 18.90 18.71
C GLY A 66 -14.52 19.88 18.40
N LEU A 67 -14.63 20.59 17.26
CA LEU A 67 -13.62 21.55 16.80
C LEU A 67 -13.30 22.60 17.86
N LYS A 68 -12.02 22.68 18.25
CA LYS A 68 -11.48 23.74 19.11
C LYS A 68 -10.41 24.49 18.33
N TRP A 69 -10.55 25.80 18.21
CA TRP A 69 -9.63 26.67 17.48
C TRP A 69 -8.34 26.94 18.29
N ASN A 70 -7.56 25.90 18.56
CA ASN A 70 -6.26 25.94 19.21
C ASN A 70 -5.43 24.69 18.87
N HIS A 71 -4.17 24.63 19.33
CA HIS A 71 -3.25 23.51 19.07
C HIS A 71 -3.69 22.16 19.66
N HIS A 72 -4.68 22.13 20.56
CA HIS A 72 -5.26 20.87 21.06
C HIS A 72 -6.41 20.36 20.19
N GLY A 73 -7.05 21.22 19.38
CA GLY A 73 -8.17 20.85 18.51
C GLY A 73 -7.88 20.91 17.02
N VAL A 74 -6.78 21.53 16.59
CA VAL A 74 -6.32 21.56 15.20
C VAL A 74 -4.85 21.17 15.17
N TRP A 75 -4.53 20.05 14.50
CA TRP A 75 -3.20 19.42 14.50
C TRP A 75 -2.39 19.68 13.23
N PHE A 76 -2.96 20.46 12.32
CA PHE A 76 -2.28 21.03 11.17
C PHE A 76 -1.20 22.03 11.64
N PRO A 77 0.01 22.08 11.03
CA PRO A 77 0.43 21.40 9.79
C PRO A 77 1.22 20.09 9.99
N HIS A 78 1.09 19.42 11.13
CA HIS A 78 1.78 18.15 11.40
C HIS A 78 3.32 18.22 11.50
N ASN A 79 3.85 19.34 11.98
CA ASN A 79 5.30 19.56 12.09
C ASN A 79 6.03 18.47 12.88
N ASP A 80 5.39 17.90 13.91
CA ASP A 80 5.94 16.80 14.70
C ASP A 80 6.28 15.57 13.84
N ILE A 81 5.41 15.19 12.90
CA ILE A 81 5.69 14.10 11.96
C ILE A 81 6.76 14.52 10.96
N LEU A 82 6.72 15.76 10.47
CA LEU A 82 7.71 16.24 9.51
C LEU A 82 9.13 16.17 10.09
N ASP A 83 9.33 16.66 11.30
CA ASP A 83 10.63 16.69 11.96
C ASP A 83 11.14 15.25 12.20
N ALA A 84 10.26 14.37 12.67
CA ALA A 84 10.58 12.97 12.90
C ALA A 84 10.94 12.22 11.59
N VAL A 85 10.22 12.45 10.52
CA VAL A 85 10.51 11.87 9.19
C VAL A 85 11.80 12.44 8.61
N GLN A 86 12.04 13.75 8.76
CA GLN A 86 13.29 14.37 8.31
C GLN A 86 14.50 13.74 9.00
N HIS A 87 14.39 13.38 10.28
CA HIS A 87 15.44 12.68 11.01
C HIS A 87 15.78 11.30 10.41
N HIS A 88 14.78 10.54 9.97
CA HIS A 88 14.99 9.26 9.28
C HIS A 88 15.62 9.39 7.89
N ASP A 89 15.65 10.62 7.35
CA ASP A 89 16.13 10.98 6.01
C ASP A 89 15.73 9.98 4.90
N PRO A 90 14.42 9.76 4.67
CA PRO A 90 13.98 8.80 3.66
C PRO A 90 14.43 9.21 2.26
N ASP A 91 14.73 8.20 1.44
CA ASP A 91 15.03 8.34 0.02
C ASP A 91 13.75 8.50 -0.80
N PHE A 92 12.65 7.91 -0.34
CA PHE A 92 11.37 7.88 -1.05
C PHE A 92 10.19 8.08 -0.10
N LEU A 93 9.21 8.85 -0.54
CA LEU A 93 7.98 9.11 0.22
C LEU A 93 6.78 8.47 -0.48
N PHE A 94 5.90 7.82 0.28
CA PHE A 94 4.66 7.26 -0.21
C PHE A 94 3.45 7.72 0.60
N PHE A 95 2.45 8.31 -0.06
CA PHE A 95 1.15 8.63 0.52
C PHE A 95 0.11 7.74 -0.14
N SER A 96 -0.46 6.83 0.64
CA SER A 96 -1.28 5.74 0.12
C SER A 96 -2.72 6.11 -0.21
N GLY A 97 -3.19 7.25 0.28
CA GLY A 97 -4.62 7.57 0.26
C GLY A 97 -4.97 8.64 1.29
N ASP A 98 -6.19 9.13 1.26
CA ASP A 98 -6.74 10.09 2.21
C ASP A 98 -5.83 11.29 2.45
N GLN A 99 -5.33 11.87 1.35
CA GLN A 99 -4.59 13.13 1.46
C GLN A 99 -5.49 14.26 1.94
N ILE A 100 -6.80 14.13 1.67
CA ILE A 100 -7.86 14.99 2.18
C ILE A 100 -9.02 14.15 2.74
N TYR A 101 -9.83 14.78 3.59
CA TYR A 101 -11.16 14.30 3.96
C TYR A 101 -12.20 15.33 3.50
N GLU A 102 -13.23 14.90 2.79
CA GLU A 102 -14.27 15.77 2.22
C GLU A 102 -15.09 16.49 3.30
N GLY A 103 -15.39 15.81 4.41
CA GLY A 103 -16.11 16.34 5.58
C GLY A 103 -15.21 16.83 6.72
N ASP A 104 -14.14 17.54 6.40
CA ASP A 104 -13.17 18.06 7.39
C ASP A 104 -13.61 19.41 8.00
N MET A 105 -12.76 20.44 8.07
CA MET A 105 -13.11 21.72 8.71
C MET A 105 -14.35 22.38 8.11
N THR A 106 -14.60 22.09 6.83
CA THR A 106 -15.77 22.51 6.10
C THR A 106 -16.50 21.26 5.58
N PRO A 107 -17.84 21.28 5.53
CA PRO A 107 -18.60 20.23 4.85
C PRO A 107 -18.16 20.08 3.39
N ALA A 108 -18.34 18.88 2.84
CA ALA A 108 -18.08 18.62 1.43
C ALA A 108 -19.06 19.39 0.53
N VAL A 109 -18.54 20.03 -0.51
CA VAL A 109 -19.35 20.63 -1.56
C VAL A 109 -19.39 19.70 -2.76
N TYR A 110 -20.55 19.11 -3.05
CA TYR A 110 -20.72 18.20 -4.20
C TYR A 110 -21.15 18.92 -5.47
N GLU A 111 -21.81 20.08 -5.34
CA GLU A 111 -22.35 20.84 -6.47
C GLU A 111 -22.51 22.34 -6.16
N PRO A 112 -22.53 23.20 -7.19
CA PRO A 112 -22.13 22.93 -8.57
C PRO A 112 -20.63 22.59 -8.70
N LEU A 113 -20.24 21.95 -9.81
CA LEU A 113 -18.89 21.42 -10.03
C LEU A 113 -17.77 22.44 -9.78
N ASN A 114 -17.95 23.70 -10.18
CA ASN A 114 -16.95 24.75 -9.96
C ASN A 114 -16.71 25.02 -8.48
N LYS A 115 -17.75 24.98 -7.63
CA LYS A 115 -17.60 25.13 -6.17
C LYS A 115 -17.02 23.88 -5.53
N ALA A 116 -17.44 22.69 -5.98
CA ALA A 116 -16.85 21.42 -5.55
C ALA A 116 -15.34 21.37 -5.83
N MET A 117 -14.90 21.92 -6.97
CA MET A 117 -13.48 21.99 -7.31
C MET A 117 -12.70 22.98 -6.44
N LEU A 118 -13.29 24.12 -6.07
CA LEU A 118 -12.65 25.04 -5.12
C LEU A 118 -12.55 24.43 -3.72
N ASP A 119 -13.59 23.73 -3.28
CA ASP A 119 -13.60 23.00 -2.01
C ASP A 119 -12.50 21.92 -1.98
N TYR A 120 -12.39 21.12 -3.05
CA TYR A 120 -11.32 20.13 -3.21
C TYR A 120 -9.93 20.77 -3.18
N LEU A 121 -9.70 21.82 -3.97
CA LEU A 121 -8.40 22.47 -4.09
C LEU A 121 -7.96 23.12 -2.78
N TYR A 122 -8.87 23.73 -2.03
CA TYR A 122 -8.59 24.22 -0.68
C TYR A 122 -8.05 23.11 0.23
N LYS A 123 -8.69 21.93 0.21
CA LYS A 123 -8.26 20.78 1.02
C LYS A 123 -6.91 20.24 0.55
N TRP A 124 -6.72 20.10 -0.76
CA TRP A 124 -5.46 19.67 -1.36
C TRP A 124 -4.30 20.62 -1.03
N TYR A 125 -4.53 21.93 -1.04
CA TYR A 125 -3.49 22.91 -0.70
C TYR A 125 -3.05 22.86 0.76
N ARG A 126 -3.91 22.39 1.68
CA ARG A 126 -3.46 22.09 3.06
C ARG A 126 -2.47 20.93 3.06
N TRP A 127 -2.73 19.86 2.32
CA TRP A 127 -1.74 18.78 2.17
C TRP A 127 -0.43 19.30 1.57
N CYS A 128 -0.50 20.12 0.51
CA CYS A 128 0.71 20.73 -0.07
C CYS A 128 1.46 21.58 0.97
N TRP A 129 0.78 22.39 1.76
CA TRP A 129 1.41 23.18 2.81
C TRP A 129 2.04 22.29 3.88
N ALA A 130 1.32 21.29 4.39
CA ALA A 130 1.81 20.39 5.42
C ALA A 130 3.10 19.67 4.98
N PHE A 131 3.18 19.18 3.74
CA PHE A 131 4.28 18.29 3.34
C PHE A 131 5.31 18.90 2.37
N LYS A 132 5.16 20.16 1.94
CA LYS A 132 6.06 20.79 0.92
C LYS A 132 7.54 20.66 1.26
N ASP A 133 7.92 20.75 2.53
CA ASP A 133 9.32 20.75 2.95
C ASP A 133 9.98 19.37 2.82
N LEU A 134 9.17 18.32 2.93
CA LEU A 134 9.57 16.95 2.62
C LEU A 134 9.61 16.71 1.10
N THR A 135 8.51 17.02 0.41
CA THR A 135 8.28 16.60 -0.99
C THR A 135 9.10 17.40 -2.01
N ARG A 136 9.50 18.63 -1.69
CA ARG A 136 10.39 19.43 -2.56
C ARG A 136 11.82 18.89 -2.67
N ASN A 137 12.17 17.93 -1.81
CA ASN A 137 13.53 17.42 -1.70
C ASN A 137 13.62 15.90 -1.90
N ARG A 138 12.50 15.20 -2.11
CA ARG A 138 12.45 13.72 -2.15
C ARG A 138 11.43 13.25 -3.17
N PRO A 139 11.78 12.27 -4.02
CA PRO A 139 10.79 11.60 -4.84
C PRO A 139 9.62 11.11 -4.00
N THR A 140 8.42 11.51 -4.41
CA THR A 140 7.19 11.28 -3.67
C THR A 140 6.16 10.66 -4.58
N VAL A 141 5.58 9.53 -4.16
CA VAL A 141 4.39 8.97 -4.77
C VAL A 141 3.20 9.26 -3.89
N THR A 142 2.16 9.84 -4.47
CA THR A 142 0.82 9.95 -3.88
C THR A 142 -0.16 9.19 -4.77
N ILE A 143 -1.19 8.59 -4.18
CA ILE A 143 -2.33 8.00 -4.92
C ILE A 143 -3.64 8.35 -4.18
N PRO A 144 -4.75 8.57 -4.92
CA PRO A 144 -6.04 8.86 -4.31
C PRO A 144 -6.67 7.60 -3.71
N ASP A 145 -7.37 7.78 -2.59
CA ASP A 145 -8.34 6.82 -2.05
C ASP A 145 -9.77 7.40 -2.11
N ASP A 146 -10.72 6.81 -1.39
CA ASP A 146 -12.14 7.20 -1.37
C ASP A 146 -12.39 8.66 -1.01
N HIS A 147 -11.81 9.14 0.09
CA HIS A 147 -12.03 10.50 0.58
C HIS A 147 -11.49 11.56 -0.39
N ASP A 148 -10.42 11.25 -1.14
CA ASP A 148 -9.84 12.14 -2.17
C ASP A 148 -10.81 12.40 -3.34
N VAL A 149 -11.71 11.45 -3.61
CA VAL A 149 -12.75 11.54 -4.65
C VAL A 149 -14.16 11.69 -4.09
N TYR A 150 -14.26 12.13 -2.83
CA TYR A 150 -15.48 12.54 -2.13
C TYR A 150 -16.46 11.39 -1.88
N HIS A 151 -15.93 10.24 -1.49
CA HIS A 151 -16.69 9.12 -0.93
C HIS A 151 -16.25 8.85 0.51
N GLY A 152 -17.14 8.25 1.31
CA GLY A 152 -16.75 7.64 2.59
C GLY A 152 -16.15 6.26 2.41
N ASN A 153 -16.62 5.51 1.40
CA ASN A 153 -16.06 4.25 0.92
C ASN A 153 -16.33 4.16 -0.58
N ILE A 154 -15.32 3.82 -1.39
CA ILE A 154 -15.47 3.79 -2.85
C ILE A 154 -15.45 2.37 -3.44
N TRP A 155 -16.50 2.07 -4.22
CA TRP A 155 -16.55 0.89 -5.09
C TRP A 155 -16.33 1.33 -6.52
N GLY A 156 -15.09 1.52 -6.97
CA GLY A 156 -14.81 2.20 -8.24
C GLY A 156 -15.53 1.61 -9.46
N ALA A 157 -15.85 0.30 -9.43
CA ALA A 157 -16.74 -0.39 -10.37
C ALA A 157 -16.45 -0.05 -11.85
N GLY A 158 -15.17 0.07 -12.20
CA GLY A 158 -14.71 0.37 -13.56
C GLY A 158 -15.06 1.77 -14.05
N GLY A 159 -15.31 2.71 -13.14
CA GLY A 159 -15.53 4.13 -13.47
C GLY A 159 -16.97 4.50 -13.77
N LYS A 160 -17.96 3.62 -13.53
CA LYS A 160 -19.37 3.96 -13.75
C LYS A 160 -19.81 5.13 -12.86
N ALA A 161 -20.92 5.77 -13.20
CA ALA A 161 -21.55 6.74 -12.30
C ALA A 161 -22.32 6.00 -11.20
N THR A 162 -22.34 6.56 -9.99
CA THR A 162 -23.29 6.13 -8.96
C THR A 162 -24.73 6.40 -9.39
N SER A 163 -25.70 5.80 -8.69
CA SER A 163 -27.11 6.17 -8.79
C SER A 163 -27.32 7.69 -8.72
N ALA A 164 -28.26 8.19 -9.53
CA ALA A 164 -28.68 9.59 -9.52
C ALA A 164 -29.71 9.89 -8.41
N THR A 165 -30.29 8.85 -7.80
CA THR A 165 -31.34 8.94 -6.78
C THR A 165 -30.93 8.18 -5.52
N GLY A 166 -31.64 8.46 -4.42
CA GLY A 166 -31.38 7.89 -3.10
C GLY A 166 -30.59 8.82 -2.19
N SER A 167 -30.39 8.39 -0.95
CA SER A 167 -29.53 9.05 0.03
C SER A 167 -28.07 9.08 -0.44
N ASN A 168 -27.22 9.86 0.23
CA ASN A 168 -25.77 9.84 -0.04
C ASN A 168 -25.20 8.42 0.02
N ASN A 169 -25.69 7.65 1.00
CA ASN A 169 -25.25 6.29 1.23
C ASN A 169 -25.75 5.32 0.15
N ASP A 170 -27.01 5.45 -0.31
CA ASP A 170 -27.53 4.64 -1.44
C ASP A 170 -26.71 4.86 -2.71
N ARG A 171 -26.35 6.12 -2.98
CA ARG A 171 -25.53 6.48 -4.13
C ARG A 171 -24.14 5.85 -4.01
N GLN A 172 -23.50 5.94 -2.85
CA GLN A 172 -22.21 5.29 -2.60
C GLN A 172 -22.29 3.77 -2.81
N ASN A 173 -23.26 3.11 -2.16
CA ASN A 173 -23.44 1.66 -2.22
C ASN A 173 -23.78 1.13 -3.62
N SER A 174 -24.35 1.97 -4.51
CA SER A 174 -24.56 1.59 -5.91
C SER A 174 -23.25 1.39 -6.71
N GLY A 175 -22.11 1.81 -6.16
CA GLY A 175 -20.79 1.76 -6.77
C GLY A 175 -20.60 2.76 -7.91
N GLY A 176 -19.35 2.98 -8.28
CA GLY A 176 -18.91 4.01 -9.20
C GLY A 176 -18.49 5.30 -8.51
N TYR A 177 -18.32 6.34 -9.31
CA TYR A 177 -17.93 7.67 -8.86
C TYR A 177 -19.15 8.57 -8.72
N ARG A 178 -19.28 9.21 -7.55
CA ARG A 178 -20.34 10.20 -7.27
C ARG A 178 -20.08 11.50 -8.01
N MET A 179 -18.82 11.95 -7.97
CA MET A 179 -18.38 13.15 -8.65
C MET A 179 -18.19 12.87 -10.15
N PRO A 180 -18.48 13.85 -11.04
CA PRO A 180 -18.33 13.66 -12.48
C PRO A 180 -16.86 13.42 -12.86
N ALA A 181 -16.61 12.77 -14.00
CA ALA A 181 -15.26 12.43 -14.45
C ALA A 181 -14.31 13.63 -14.56
N SER A 182 -14.81 14.84 -14.81
CA SER A 182 -14.00 16.07 -14.81
C SER A 182 -13.44 16.43 -13.42
N PHE A 183 -14.18 16.15 -12.34
CA PHE A 183 -13.71 16.25 -10.96
C PHE A 183 -12.65 15.19 -10.70
N VAL A 184 -12.96 13.91 -10.96
CA VAL A 184 -12.05 12.77 -10.71
C VAL A 184 -10.74 12.94 -11.49
N ASN A 185 -10.80 13.35 -12.75
CA ASN A 185 -9.60 13.63 -13.54
C ASN A 185 -8.81 14.85 -13.03
N SER A 186 -9.45 15.80 -12.33
CA SER A 186 -8.76 16.90 -11.66
C SER A 186 -8.04 16.42 -10.39
N VAL A 187 -8.63 15.47 -9.65
CA VAL A 187 -7.95 14.73 -8.58
C VAL A 187 -6.75 13.97 -9.15
N HIS A 188 -6.92 13.21 -10.23
CA HIS A 188 -5.79 12.49 -10.84
C HIS A 188 -4.69 13.45 -11.33
N ARG A 189 -5.06 14.61 -11.89
CA ARG A 189 -4.09 15.62 -12.32
C ARG A 189 -3.38 16.32 -11.14
N THR A 190 -3.90 16.26 -9.93
CA THR A 190 -3.25 16.85 -8.74
C THR A 190 -2.44 15.82 -7.97
N GLN A 191 -2.92 14.57 -7.90
CA GLN A 191 -2.37 13.54 -7.02
C GLN A 191 -1.59 12.44 -7.75
N VAL A 192 -1.62 12.31 -9.08
CA VAL A 192 -0.86 11.23 -9.78
C VAL A 192 -0.19 11.67 -11.08
N SER A 193 -0.23 12.96 -11.44
CA SER A 193 0.39 13.44 -12.69
C SER A 193 1.92 13.41 -12.69
N HIS A 194 2.54 13.25 -11.52
CA HIS A 194 3.98 13.12 -11.34
C HIS A 194 4.47 11.68 -11.58
N LEU A 195 3.56 10.71 -11.65
CA LEU A 195 3.93 9.33 -11.93
C LEU A 195 4.51 9.22 -13.36
N PRO A 196 5.43 8.26 -13.60
CA PRO A 196 5.83 7.87 -14.95
C PRO A 196 4.63 7.48 -15.82
N PRO A 197 4.82 7.34 -17.14
CA PRO A 197 3.74 6.91 -18.04
C PRO A 197 3.01 5.66 -17.51
N ARG A 198 1.71 5.80 -17.30
CA ARG A 198 0.81 4.72 -16.87
C ARG A 198 0.95 3.48 -17.76
N ALA A 199 0.89 2.29 -17.15
CA ALA A 199 0.95 1.01 -17.86
C ALA A 199 -0.21 0.88 -18.87
N ASP A 200 -1.33 1.52 -18.55
CA ASP A 200 -2.54 1.42 -19.32
C ASP A 200 -3.03 2.81 -19.74
N LYS A 201 -2.95 3.09 -21.04
CA LYS A 201 -3.25 4.41 -21.59
C LYS A 201 -4.74 4.67 -21.80
N ALA A 202 -5.60 3.65 -21.76
CA ALA A 202 -7.02 3.81 -22.02
C ALA A 202 -7.74 4.34 -20.78
N SER A 203 -8.71 5.24 -20.97
CA SER A 203 -9.61 5.62 -19.89
C SER A 203 -10.54 4.45 -19.50
N ILE A 204 -11.12 4.52 -18.32
CA ILE A 204 -12.25 3.67 -17.91
C ILE A 204 -13.58 4.39 -18.25
N LEU A 205 -14.71 3.88 -17.75
CA LEU A 205 -16.02 4.49 -17.99
C LEU A 205 -16.03 5.98 -17.59
N GLN A 206 -16.93 6.74 -18.21
CA GLN A 206 -17.03 8.20 -18.11
C GLN A 206 -15.79 8.99 -18.58
N GLY A 207 -14.78 8.33 -19.14
CA GLY A 207 -13.53 8.99 -19.54
C GLY A 207 -12.60 9.29 -18.36
N ILE A 208 -12.76 8.58 -17.23
CA ILE A 208 -11.86 8.67 -16.07
C ILE A 208 -10.50 8.06 -16.45
N SER A 209 -9.43 8.77 -16.12
CA SER A 209 -8.06 8.34 -16.38
C SER A 209 -7.63 7.21 -15.45
N THR A 210 -6.86 6.26 -15.95
CA THR A 210 -6.09 5.29 -15.16
C THR A 210 -4.73 5.89 -14.75
N TYR A 211 -4.12 5.35 -13.70
CA TYR A 211 -2.79 5.76 -13.24
C TYR A 211 -1.87 4.63 -12.78
N HIS A 212 -2.35 3.37 -12.73
CA HIS A 212 -1.51 2.25 -12.32
C HIS A 212 -0.32 2.06 -13.28
N GLY A 213 0.82 1.66 -12.74
CA GLY A 213 2.08 1.59 -13.46
C GLY A 213 3.24 1.29 -12.53
N ARG A 214 4.47 1.47 -13.05
CA ARG A 214 5.69 1.25 -12.27
C ARG A 214 6.49 2.53 -12.06
N VAL A 215 7.22 2.60 -10.96
CA VAL A 215 8.23 3.62 -10.67
C VAL A 215 9.54 2.89 -10.38
N GLU A 216 10.65 3.37 -10.93
CA GLU A 216 11.99 2.82 -10.70
C GLU A 216 12.83 3.91 -10.00
N TYR A 217 13.38 3.61 -8.82
CA TYR A 217 14.23 4.55 -8.08
C TYR A 217 15.12 3.82 -7.07
N GLY A 218 16.41 4.18 -6.95
CA GLY A 218 17.36 3.54 -6.04
C GLY A 218 17.66 2.06 -6.34
N GLY A 219 17.33 1.60 -7.56
CA GLY A 219 17.33 0.17 -7.91
C GLY A 219 16.18 -0.62 -7.28
N VAL A 220 15.15 0.04 -6.75
CA VAL A 220 13.91 -0.58 -6.30
C VAL A 220 12.82 -0.32 -7.34
N SER A 221 12.09 -1.39 -7.70
CA SER A 221 10.96 -1.33 -8.60
C SER A 221 9.66 -1.30 -7.80
N PHE A 222 8.83 -0.28 -8.04
CA PHE A 222 7.56 -0.07 -7.35
C PHE A 222 6.41 -0.33 -8.31
N ALA A 223 5.49 -1.23 -7.97
CA ALA A 223 4.18 -1.30 -8.61
C ALA A 223 3.20 -0.37 -7.89
N VAL A 224 2.72 0.66 -8.57
CA VAL A 224 1.67 1.55 -8.11
C VAL A 224 0.34 1.02 -8.63
N ILE A 225 -0.56 0.65 -7.72
CA ILE A 225 -1.90 0.13 -8.08
C ILE A 225 -3.01 1.06 -7.59
N ALA A 226 -4.13 0.99 -8.29
CA ALA A 226 -5.37 1.72 -8.01
C ALA A 226 -6.42 0.71 -7.51
N ASP A 227 -6.26 0.22 -6.28
CA ASP A 227 -7.00 -0.97 -5.81
C ASP A 227 -8.51 -0.75 -5.67
N ARG A 228 -8.92 0.50 -5.48
CA ARG A 228 -10.30 0.99 -5.47
C ARG A 228 -10.97 1.04 -6.83
N MET A 229 -10.19 1.26 -7.90
CA MET A 229 -10.69 1.75 -9.19
C MET A 229 -11.66 0.77 -9.89
N PHE A 230 -11.43 -0.53 -9.74
CA PHE A 230 -12.24 -1.58 -10.37
C PHE A 230 -13.03 -2.40 -9.36
N LYS A 231 -12.92 -2.07 -8.06
CA LYS A 231 -13.54 -2.83 -6.98
C LYS A 231 -15.05 -2.85 -7.15
N SER A 232 -15.63 -4.04 -7.07
CA SER A 232 -17.08 -4.25 -7.10
C SER A 232 -17.74 -3.63 -5.86
N SER A 233 -19.02 -3.29 -5.97
CA SER A 233 -19.82 -2.94 -4.79
C SER A 233 -20.31 -4.22 -4.12
N PRO A 234 -20.08 -4.42 -2.80
CA PRO A 234 -20.62 -5.56 -2.08
C PRO A 234 -22.15 -5.53 -2.04
N THR A 235 -22.78 -4.36 -1.96
CA THR A 235 -24.26 -4.23 -2.02
C THR A 235 -24.85 -4.78 -3.31
N LEU A 236 -24.18 -4.58 -4.45
CA LEU A 236 -24.65 -5.11 -5.74
C LEU A 236 -24.27 -6.58 -5.95
N ALA A 237 -23.10 -6.99 -5.47
CA ALA A 237 -22.59 -8.35 -5.67
C ALA A 237 -23.24 -9.36 -4.70
N LEU A 238 -23.67 -8.90 -3.52
CA LEU A 238 -24.19 -9.72 -2.42
C LEU A 238 -25.53 -9.12 -1.91
N PRO A 239 -26.61 -9.12 -2.71
CA PRO A 239 -27.87 -8.50 -2.32
C PRO A 239 -28.48 -9.11 -1.05
N GLU A 240 -28.29 -10.41 -0.84
CA GLU A 240 -28.80 -11.13 0.34
C GLU A 240 -28.13 -10.70 1.65
N ALA A 241 -26.91 -10.17 1.60
CA ALA A 241 -26.18 -9.70 2.78
C ALA A 241 -26.67 -8.32 3.26
N GLN A 242 -27.44 -7.61 2.41
CA GLN A 242 -28.01 -6.29 2.71
C GLN A 242 -26.94 -5.29 3.16
N PHE A 243 -25.84 -5.19 2.42
CA PHE A 243 -24.73 -4.32 2.77
C PHE A 243 -25.15 -2.85 2.88
N ASP A 244 -24.80 -2.25 4.01
CA ASP A 244 -24.88 -0.83 4.29
C ASP A 244 -23.47 -0.29 4.59
N ASN A 245 -22.99 0.65 3.77
CA ASN A 245 -21.67 1.25 3.87
C ASN A 245 -20.51 0.25 3.99
N GLY A 246 -20.54 -0.84 3.23
CA GLY A 246 -19.52 -1.89 3.31
C GLY A 246 -19.73 -2.91 4.45
N TRP A 247 -20.78 -2.78 5.27
CA TRP A 247 -21.10 -3.72 6.35
C TRP A 247 -22.39 -4.50 6.11
N ALA A 248 -22.33 -5.83 6.20
CA ALA A 248 -23.50 -6.69 6.05
C ALA A 248 -24.51 -6.48 7.20
N GLN A 249 -25.78 -6.26 6.86
CA GLN A 249 -26.85 -6.06 7.85
C GLN A 249 -27.66 -7.32 8.11
N ASN A 250 -27.62 -8.30 7.20
CA ASN A 250 -28.33 -9.56 7.38
C ASN A 250 -27.63 -10.47 8.42
N PRO A 251 -28.24 -10.77 9.58
CA PRO A 251 -27.60 -11.56 10.64
C PRO A 251 -27.40 -13.04 10.27
N THR A 252 -28.06 -13.53 9.22
CA THR A 252 -27.89 -14.91 8.74
C THR A 252 -26.80 -15.05 7.68
N PHE A 253 -26.24 -13.93 7.20
CA PHE A 253 -25.16 -13.95 6.22
C PHE A 253 -23.84 -14.29 6.92
N ASN A 254 -23.13 -15.29 6.40
CA ASN A 254 -21.79 -15.64 6.82
C ASN A 254 -20.77 -15.16 5.77
N PRO A 255 -20.04 -14.06 6.02
CA PRO A 255 -19.11 -13.49 5.05
C PRO A 255 -17.98 -14.46 4.64
N ALA A 256 -17.55 -15.33 5.56
CA ALA A 256 -16.46 -16.26 5.33
C ALA A 256 -16.82 -17.38 4.32
N THR A 257 -18.11 -17.74 4.23
CA THR A 257 -18.57 -18.83 3.34
C THR A 257 -19.45 -18.36 2.20
N GLN A 258 -20.06 -17.18 2.31
CA GLN A 258 -21.02 -16.64 1.33
C GLN A 258 -20.54 -15.34 0.68
N GLY A 259 -19.41 -14.78 1.11
CA GLY A 259 -18.89 -13.51 0.58
C GLY A 259 -18.21 -13.62 -0.78
N ASP A 260 -17.60 -14.77 -1.12
CA ASP A 260 -16.91 -14.93 -2.39
C ASP A 260 -17.89 -15.30 -3.50
N VAL A 261 -18.07 -14.39 -4.47
CA VAL A 261 -19.06 -14.54 -5.54
C VAL A 261 -18.45 -14.35 -6.92
N THR A 262 -18.91 -15.17 -7.85
CA THR A 262 -18.46 -15.13 -9.25
C THR A 262 -18.71 -13.76 -9.87
N GLY A 263 -17.68 -13.22 -10.53
CA GLY A 263 -17.76 -11.94 -11.24
C GLY A 263 -17.46 -10.71 -10.40
N ALA A 264 -17.40 -10.82 -9.06
CA ALA A 264 -16.89 -9.76 -8.22
C ALA A 264 -15.39 -9.55 -8.48
N THR A 265 -14.98 -8.29 -8.54
CA THR A 265 -13.66 -7.87 -8.98
C THR A 265 -13.02 -6.98 -7.91
N LEU A 266 -11.72 -7.18 -7.66
CA LEU A 266 -10.90 -6.25 -6.88
C LEU A 266 -10.13 -5.31 -7.82
N LEU A 267 -8.97 -5.76 -8.34
CA LEU A 267 -8.10 -4.93 -9.18
C LEU A 267 -8.56 -4.81 -10.64
N GLY A 268 -9.40 -5.73 -11.11
CA GLY A 268 -9.77 -5.85 -12.53
C GLY A 268 -8.65 -6.44 -13.39
N LYS A 269 -9.03 -6.94 -14.58
CA LYS A 269 -8.10 -7.64 -15.47
C LYS A 269 -6.90 -6.78 -15.86
N ARG A 270 -7.13 -5.50 -16.18
CA ARG A 270 -6.10 -4.56 -16.66
C ARG A 270 -4.95 -4.39 -15.66
N GLN A 271 -5.28 -4.23 -14.37
CA GLN A 271 -4.27 -4.13 -13.31
C GLN A 271 -3.64 -5.49 -12.97
N LEU A 272 -4.41 -6.57 -13.00
CA LEU A 272 -3.86 -7.92 -12.77
C LEU A 272 -2.87 -8.33 -13.87
N ASP A 273 -3.15 -8.01 -15.13
CA ASP A 273 -2.23 -8.24 -16.24
C ASP A 273 -0.93 -7.46 -16.04
N PHE A 274 -1.04 -6.17 -15.70
CA PHE A 274 0.11 -5.33 -15.36
C PHE A 274 0.93 -5.93 -14.19
N LEU A 275 0.26 -6.30 -13.10
CA LEU A 275 0.92 -6.78 -11.88
C LEU A 275 1.61 -8.13 -12.12
N ASN A 276 1.00 -9.03 -12.88
CA ASN A 276 1.63 -10.30 -13.28
C ASN A 276 2.88 -10.06 -14.15
N TYR A 277 2.77 -9.17 -15.14
CA TYR A 277 3.91 -8.82 -15.98
C TYR A 277 5.05 -8.20 -15.15
N TRP A 278 4.75 -7.15 -14.39
CA TRP A 278 5.70 -6.45 -13.54
C TRP A 278 6.38 -7.38 -12.53
N ALA A 279 5.66 -8.32 -11.93
CA ALA A 279 6.24 -9.23 -10.93
C ALA A 279 7.35 -10.11 -11.51
N THR A 280 7.24 -10.47 -12.79
CA THR A 280 8.20 -11.34 -13.49
C THR A 280 9.24 -10.60 -14.33
N ASP A 281 9.01 -9.30 -14.57
CA ASP A 281 9.89 -8.43 -15.32
C ASP A 281 10.92 -7.75 -14.41
N TRP A 282 12.18 -8.00 -14.68
CA TRP A 282 13.33 -7.49 -13.91
C TRP A 282 14.35 -6.76 -14.82
N SER A 283 13.90 -6.29 -15.98
CA SER A 283 14.73 -5.64 -17.00
C SER A 283 15.29 -4.27 -16.57
N ASP A 284 14.65 -3.57 -15.64
CA ASP A 284 15.05 -2.25 -15.14
C ASP A 284 16.15 -2.29 -14.05
N GLN A 285 16.98 -3.34 -14.03
CA GLN A 285 18.09 -3.54 -13.07
C GLN A 285 17.70 -3.52 -11.58
N ALA A 286 16.40 -3.66 -11.28
CA ALA A 286 15.91 -3.65 -9.92
C ALA A 286 16.49 -4.81 -9.08
N TRP A 287 16.71 -4.56 -7.80
CA TRP A 287 17.19 -5.53 -6.83
C TRP A 287 16.17 -5.87 -5.74
N MET A 288 15.12 -5.05 -5.63
CA MET A 288 13.96 -5.26 -4.77
C MET A 288 12.68 -4.85 -5.51
N LYS A 289 11.55 -5.47 -5.15
CA LYS A 289 10.23 -5.12 -5.65
C LYS A 289 9.29 -4.77 -4.49
N VAL A 290 8.54 -3.68 -4.66
CA VAL A 290 7.58 -3.19 -3.66
C VAL A 290 6.26 -2.87 -4.36
N VAL A 291 5.13 -3.22 -3.74
CA VAL A 291 3.80 -2.82 -4.18
C VAL A 291 3.31 -1.68 -3.30
N LEU A 292 2.72 -0.68 -3.93
CA LEU A 292 2.13 0.51 -3.32
C LEU A 292 0.64 0.55 -3.64
N SER A 293 -0.22 0.49 -2.62
CA SER A 293 -1.67 0.49 -2.77
C SER A 293 -2.36 1.33 -1.69
N GLN A 294 -3.66 1.54 -1.83
CA GLN A 294 -4.47 2.25 -0.86
C GLN A 294 -4.61 1.45 0.42
N THR A 295 -5.04 0.18 0.31
CA THR A 295 -5.42 -0.63 1.47
C THR A 295 -4.86 -2.05 1.45
N LEU A 296 -4.73 -2.60 2.65
CA LEU A 296 -4.21 -3.93 2.93
C LEU A 296 -5.13 -5.02 2.32
N PHE A 297 -4.55 -6.09 1.78
CA PHE A 297 -5.30 -7.20 1.16
C PHE A 297 -5.79 -8.23 2.19
N ALA A 298 -6.34 -7.73 3.29
CA ALA A 298 -6.95 -8.45 4.41
C ALA A 298 -7.81 -7.46 5.22
N ASN A 299 -8.70 -7.95 6.08
CA ASN A 299 -9.35 -7.10 7.09
C ASN A 299 -8.76 -7.33 8.49
N VAL A 300 -7.92 -6.44 8.97
CA VAL A 300 -7.36 -6.51 10.32
C VAL A 300 -8.16 -5.57 11.24
N ALA A 301 -9.43 -5.91 11.47
CA ALA A 301 -10.30 -5.16 12.36
C ALA A 301 -11.18 -6.09 13.19
N THR A 302 -11.43 -5.69 14.43
CA THR A 302 -12.40 -6.31 15.33
C THR A 302 -13.41 -5.30 15.84
N LEU A 303 -14.63 -5.77 16.11
CA LEU A 303 -15.65 -5.01 16.82
C LEU A 303 -16.21 -5.84 18.00
N PRO A 304 -16.78 -5.18 19.03
CA PRO A 304 -17.51 -5.87 20.09
C PRO A 304 -18.62 -6.77 19.54
N GLY A 305 -18.88 -7.89 20.21
CA GLY A 305 -19.97 -8.80 19.85
C GLY A 305 -21.32 -8.08 19.70
N GLY A 306 -22.01 -8.35 18.59
CA GLY A 306 -23.29 -7.73 18.24
C GLY A 306 -23.20 -6.42 17.44
N ALA A 307 -22.00 -5.82 17.33
CA ALA A 307 -21.78 -4.70 16.43
C ALA A 307 -21.55 -5.18 14.99
N ASN A 308 -22.19 -4.52 14.03
CA ASN A 308 -22.15 -4.86 12.61
C ASN A 308 -21.89 -3.63 11.72
N SER A 309 -21.27 -2.58 12.27
CA SER A 309 -20.92 -1.35 11.54
C SER A 309 -19.75 -0.63 12.22
N ASP A 310 -18.92 0.04 11.44
CA ASP A 310 -17.85 0.92 11.92
C ASP A 310 -18.36 2.25 12.52
N ALA A 311 -19.66 2.55 12.45
CA ALA A 311 -20.24 3.75 13.07
C ALA A 311 -19.94 3.85 14.58
N ILE A 312 -19.68 2.72 15.24
CA ILE A 312 -19.31 2.68 16.67
C ILE A 312 -17.81 2.90 16.91
N VAL A 313 -16.95 2.74 15.90
CA VAL A 313 -15.49 2.77 16.04
C VAL A 313 -15.00 4.04 16.74
N PRO A 314 -15.50 5.25 16.41
CA PRO A 314 -15.07 6.48 17.07
C PRO A 314 -15.41 6.56 18.57
N SER A 315 -16.38 5.79 19.05
CA SER A 315 -16.86 5.79 20.45
C SER A 315 -16.42 4.58 21.27
N LEU A 316 -15.64 3.67 20.67
CA LEU A 316 -15.10 2.51 21.37
C LEU A 316 -14.19 2.95 22.53
N ARG A 317 -14.35 2.29 23.68
CA ARG A 317 -13.44 2.44 24.83
C ARG A 317 -12.00 2.06 24.43
N TYR A 318 -11.04 2.89 24.84
CA TYR A 318 -9.61 2.57 24.80
C TYR A 318 -9.19 1.77 26.04
N PHE A 319 -8.21 0.89 25.84
CA PHE A 319 -7.70 -0.03 26.86
C PHE A 319 -6.30 0.37 27.31
N GLY A 320 -5.89 -0.09 28.49
CA GLY A 320 -4.49 -0.06 28.93
C GLY A 320 -3.63 -1.10 28.18
N PRO A 321 -2.29 -1.05 28.33
CA PRO A 321 -1.36 -1.91 27.59
C PRO A 321 -1.62 -3.43 27.69
N ASP A 322 -2.10 -3.89 28.85
CA ASP A 322 -2.35 -5.31 29.15
C ASP A 322 -3.86 -5.64 29.20
N GLU A 323 -4.73 -4.68 28.86
CA GLU A 323 -6.17 -4.86 28.85
C GLU A 323 -6.66 -5.25 27.45
N TYR A 324 -7.59 -6.19 27.40
CA TYR A 324 -8.22 -6.66 26.17
C TYR A 324 -9.73 -6.58 26.29
N PRO A 325 -10.45 -6.23 25.21
CA PRO A 325 -11.90 -6.39 25.17
C PRO A 325 -12.28 -7.87 25.36
N GLU A 326 -13.42 -8.08 26.03
CA GLU A 326 -13.90 -9.42 26.39
C GLU A 326 -14.45 -10.19 25.19
N ASN A 327 -15.11 -9.50 24.26
CA ASN A 327 -15.92 -10.12 23.22
C ASN A 327 -15.72 -9.53 21.82
N ASP A 328 -14.58 -8.89 21.57
CA ASP A 328 -14.23 -8.44 20.22
C ASP A 328 -14.01 -9.65 19.29
N HIS A 329 -14.48 -9.53 18.05
CA HIS A 329 -14.34 -10.58 17.04
C HIS A 329 -13.93 -9.98 15.70
N PRO A 330 -13.18 -10.73 14.85
CA PRO A 330 -12.88 -10.30 13.49
C PRO A 330 -14.16 -10.00 12.71
N VAL A 331 -14.17 -8.88 12.00
CA VAL A 331 -15.31 -8.44 11.20
C VAL A 331 -15.01 -8.47 9.71
N ALA A 332 -16.05 -8.38 8.88
CA ALA A 332 -15.97 -8.48 7.42
C ALA A 332 -16.34 -7.14 6.78
N ASP A 333 -15.41 -6.20 6.79
CA ASP A 333 -15.57 -4.90 6.13
C ASP A 333 -15.39 -5.08 4.62
N GLY A 334 -16.43 -4.79 3.84
CA GLY A 334 -16.42 -4.83 2.38
C GLY A 334 -15.49 -3.79 1.77
N ASP A 335 -15.12 -2.76 2.55
CA ASP A 335 -14.17 -1.75 2.15
C ASP A 335 -12.72 -2.21 2.25
N SER A 336 -12.40 -3.10 3.17
CA SER A 336 -11.08 -3.74 3.17
C SER A 336 -10.83 -4.49 1.86
N ASN A 337 -9.57 -4.65 1.45
CA ASN A 337 -9.23 -5.56 0.35
C ASN A 337 -9.14 -7.03 0.80
N GLY A 338 -9.75 -7.38 1.94
CA GLY A 338 -10.12 -8.77 2.25
C GLY A 338 -11.22 -9.30 1.32
N TRP A 339 -12.00 -8.41 0.70
CA TRP A 339 -13.06 -8.74 -0.25
C TRP A 339 -12.91 -8.00 -1.59
N PRO A 340 -13.26 -8.60 -2.74
CA PRO A 340 -13.65 -10.01 -2.92
C PRO A 340 -12.49 -11.00 -2.76
N GLN A 341 -12.72 -12.14 -2.11
CA GLN A 341 -11.68 -13.11 -1.76
C GLN A 341 -10.95 -13.67 -2.99
N THR A 342 -11.67 -14.03 -4.06
CA THR A 342 -11.05 -14.49 -5.31
C THR A 342 -10.17 -13.39 -5.93
N GLY A 343 -10.65 -12.14 -5.98
CA GLY A 343 -9.89 -11.00 -6.49
C GLY A 343 -8.62 -10.71 -5.69
N ARG A 344 -8.73 -10.73 -4.36
CA ARG A 344 -7.60 -10.63 -3.42
C ARG A 344 -6.56 -11.72 -3.67
N ASN A 345 -6.99 -12.98 -3.75
CA ASN A 345 -6.08 -14.12 -3.95
C ASN A 345 -5.33 -14.04 -5.30
N LEU A 346 -5.98 -13.57 -6.36
CA LEU A 346 -5.32 -13.35 -7.65
C LEU A 346 -4.23 -12.29 -7.56
N ALA A 347 -4.49 -11.20 -6.85
CA ALA A 347 -3.52 -10.14 -6.65
C ALA A 347 -2.31 -10.64 -5.84
N LEU A 348 -2.53 -11.33 -4.71
CA LEU A 348 -1.45 -11.90 -3.90
C LEU A 348 -0.62 -12.94 -4.65
N LYS A 349 -1.27 -13.76 -5.50
CA LYS A 349 -0.56 -14.70 -6.39
C LYS A 349 0.33 -13.97 -7.38
N ALA A 350 -0.09 -12.82 -7.92
CA ALA A 350 0.74 -12.01 -8.81
C ALA A 350 1.91 -11.37 -8.04
N MET A 351 1.67 -10.76 -6.89
CA MET A 351 2.69 -10.10 -6.07
C MET A 351 3.79 -11.07 -5.63
N ARG A 352 3.41 -12.27 -5.16
CA ARG A 352 4.39 -13.25 -4.67
C ARG A 352 5.35 -13.71 -5.78
N LYS A 353 4.95 -13.74 -7.06
CA LYS A 353 5.84 -14.09 -8.19
C LYS A 353 7.09 -13.23 -8.25
N GLY A 354 7.03 -11.98 -7.78
CA GLY A 354 8.15 -11.04 -7.75
C GLY A 354 8.79 -10.89 -6.38
N PHE A 355 8.45 -11.73 -5.39
CA PHE A 355 8.92 -11.60 -4.01
C PHE A 355 8.65 -10.22 -3.42
N ALA A 356 7.53 -9.61 -3.81
CA ALA A 356 7.28 -8.21 -3.54
C ALA A 356 6.79 -7.97 -2.11
N PHE A 357 7.37 -6.97 -1.45
CA PHE A 357 6.86 -6.41 -0.19
C PHE A 357 5.72 -5.43 -0.47
N HIS A 358 4.73 -5.32 0.41
CA HIS A 358 3.56 -4.45 0.21
C HIS A 358 3.54 -3.30 1.22
N ILE A 359 3.34 -2.07 0.76
CA ILE A 359 3.07 -0.90 1.62
C ILE A 359 1.68 -0.34 1.26
N ALA A 360 0.85 -0.14 2.28
CA ALA A 360 -0.53 0.34 2.16
C ALA A 360 -0.94 1.24 3.34
N GLY A 361 -2.17 1.76 3.33
CA GLY A 361 -2.79 2.55 4.41
C GLY A 361 -4.26 2.22 4.61
N ASP A 362 -5.14 3.24 4.64
CA ASP A 362 -6.62 3.19 4.71
C ASP A 362 -7.24 2.61 5.99
N GLN A 363 -6.73 1.48 6.47
CA GLN A 363 -7.33 0.76 7.59
C GLN A 363 -7.26 1.54 8.92
N HIS A 364 -6.51 2.65 8.96
CA HIS A 364 -6.33 3.51 10.13
C HIS A 364 -5.81 2.74 11.35
N LEU A 365 -5.07 1.67 11.07
CA LEU A 365 -4.51 0.77 12.04
C LEU A 365 -3.19 0.26 11.51
N GLY A 366 -2.11 0.86 12.02
CA GLY A 366 -0.76 0.43 11.69
C GLY A 366 -0.62 -1.07 11.96
N SER A 367 -0.23 -1.83 10.96
CA SER A 367 -0.10 -3.28 11.09
C SER A 367 0.99 -3.84 10.19
N THR A 368 1.67 -4.85 10.70
CA THR A 368 2.54 -5.71 9.89
C THR A 368 1.98 -7.10 9.90
N ILE A 369 1.71 -7.61 8.70
CA ILE A 369 1.12 -8.93 8.50
C ILE A 369 1.85 -9.68 7.40
N GLN A 370 1.69 -11.00 7.39
CA GLN A 370 1.99 -11.85 6.24
C GLN A 370 0.69 -12.42 5.67
N TYR A 371 0.50 -12.27 4.36
CA TYR A 371 -0.66 -12.80 3.67
C TYR A 371 -0.57 -14.32 3.51
N GLY A 372 -1.72 -15.00 3.60
CA GLY A 372 -1.88 -16.39 3.20
C GLY A 372 -2.95 -16.56 2.12
N VAL A 373 -2.66 -17.36 1.10
CA VAL A 373 -3.58 -17.77 0.04
C VAL A 373 -3.98 -19.23 0.27
N ASP A 374 -3.04 -20.16 0.09
CA ASP A 374 -3.28 -21.60 0.23
C ASP A 374 -3.03 -22.04 1.68
N GLN A 375 -2.02 -21.45 2.33
CA GLN A 375 -1.65 -21.63 3.74
C GLN A 375 -1.37 -20.28 4.41
N TRP A 376 -1.32 -20.24 5.74
CA TRP A 376 -0.80 -19.07 6.46
C TRP A 376 0.66 -18.82 6.10
N GLY A 377 1.02 -17.55 5.97
CA GLY A 377 2.38 -17.12 5.65
C GLY A 377 2.94 -17.62 4.31
N ASP A 378 2.09 -17.88 3.31
CA ASP A 378 2.55 -18.40 2.00
C ASP A 378 2.69 -17.34 0.89
N ALA A 379 2.35 -16.08 1.19
CA ALA A 379 2.47 -14.92 0.31
C ALA A 379 3.23 -13.77 0.99
N GLY A 380 3.17 -12.57 0.39
CA GLY A 380 3.97 -11.40 0.78
C GLY A 380 3.70 -10.88 2.19
N TYR A 381 4.70 -10.22 2.77
CA TYR A 381 4.52 -9.35 3.94
C TYR A 381 3.99 -7.98 3.51
N ALA A 382 3.31 -7.32 4.44
CA ALA A 382 2.80 -5.98 4.25
C ALA A 382 3.01 -5.10 5.48
N LEU A 383 3.26 -3.81 5.23
CA LEU A 383 3.11 -2.72 6.17
C LEU A 383 1.87 -1.91 5.77
N CYS A 384 0.82 -1.96 6.59
CA CYS A 384 -0.23 -0.94 6.57
C CYS A 384 0.19 0.14 7.57
N VAL A 385 0.34 1.39 7.12
CA VAL A 385 0.77 2.49 7.99
C VAL A 385 -0.40 3.05 8.81
N PRO A 386 -0.15 3.52 10.04
CA PRO A 386 -1.16 4.24 10.79
C PRO A 386 -1.46 5.60 10.13
N SER A 387 -2.63 6.17 10.39
CA SER A 387 -2.97 7.49 9.89
C SER A 387 -2.12 8.58 10.55
N VAL A 388 -1.74 9.60 9.79
CA VAL A 388 -1.05 10.82 10.26
C VAL A 388 -1.83 11.47 11.41
N ALA A 389 -3.16 11.49 11.29
CA ALA A 389 -4.05 11.72 12.42
C ALA A 389 -5.29 10.84 12.25
N ASN A 390 -5.54 9.97 13.22
CA ASN A 390 -6.50 8.91 13.06
C ASN A 390 -7.94 9.36 13.35
N THR A 391 -8.80 9.30 12.33
CA THR A 391 -10.24 9.58 12.47
C THR A 391 -11.10 8.35 12.75
N TRP A 392 -10.64 7.16 12.34
CA TRP A 392 -11.31 5.87 12.54
C TRP A 392 -10.39 4.93 13.32
N PRO A 393 -10.33 5.03 14.67
CA PRO A 393 -9.44 4.23 15.50
C PRO A 393 -9.90 2.78 15.57
N ARG A 394 -9.81 2.07 14.44
CA ARG A 394 -10.02 0.63 14.33
C ARG A 394 -9.02 -0.07 15.26
N ARG A 395 -9.38 -1.28 15.70
CA ARG A 395 -8.56 -2.09 16.60
C ARG A 395 -8.59 -3.55 16.19
N TRP A 396 -7.57 -4.28 16.58
CA TRP A 396 -7.45 -5.72 16.39
C TRP A 396 -7.23 -6.39 17.75
N TYR A 397 -8.32 -6.92 18.29
CA TYR A 397 -8.32 -7.70 19.52
C TYR A 397 -9.20 -8.94 19.37
N PRO A 398 -8.81 -9.93 18.54
CA PRO A 398 -9.56 -11.18 18.44
C PRO A 398 -9.70 -11.82 19.81
N LYS A 399 -10.92 -12.29 20.12
CA LYS A 399 -11.22 -12.98 21.37
C LYS A 399 -10.25 -14.15 21.61
N GLU A 400 -10.11 -15.02 20.62
CA GLU A 400 -9.21 -16.16 20.67
C GLU A 400 -7.80 -15.76 20.24
N PRO A 401 -6.74 -16.26 20.91
CA PRO A 401 -5.37 -16.02 20.47
C PRO A 401 -5.12 -16.61 19.08
N GLY A 402 -4.19 -16.01 18.35
CA GLY A 402 -3.74 -16.54 17.06
C GLY A 402 -3.08 -17.91 17.23
N LYS A 403 -3.05 -18.70 16.16
CA LYS A 403 -2.21 -19.90 16.14
C LYS A 403 -0.75 -19.48 15.94
N ASN A 404 0.21 -20.31 16.34
CA ASN A 404 1.64 -20.04 16.14
C ASN A 404 2.13 -18.68 16.70
N VAL A 405 1.49 -18.18 17.78
CA VAL A 405 1.95 -16.99 18.51
C VAL A 405 3.38 -17.22 19.01
N LYS A 406 4.27 -16.26 18.74
CA LYS A 406 5.66 -16.31 19.23
C LYS A 406 5.67 -16.25 20.77
N PRO A 407 6.56 -17.00 21.45
CA PRO A 407 6.68 -16.91 22.91
C PRO A 407 6.86 -15.47 23.39
N GLY A 408 6.00 -15.02 24.31
CA GLY A 408 6.02 -13.66 24.86
C GLY A 408 5.39 -12.58 23.98
N ALA A 409 4.90 -12.91 22.78
CA ALA A 409 4.19 -11.95 21.93
C ALA A 409 2.73 -11.73 22.39
N PRO A 410 2.13 -10.57 22.09
CA PRO A 410 0.73 -10.30 22.40
C PRO A 410 -0.23 -11.33 21.79
N LYS A 411 -1.33 -11.64 22.48
CA LYS A 411 -2.30 -12.67 22.03
C LYS A 411 -2.98 -12.36 20.68
N TYR A 412 -2.99 -11.08 20.30
CA TYR A 412 -3.54 -10.61 19.02
C TYR A 412 -2.60 -10.87 17.82
N THR A 413 -1.42 -11.47 18.05
CA THR A 413 -0.47 -11.87 17.01
C THR A 413 -0.63 -13.34 16.62
N GLY A 414 0.06 -13.78 15.56
CA GLY A 414 -0.01 -15.14 15.03
C GLY A 414 -1.03 -15.30 13.91
N ASP A 415 -1.43 -16.53 13.63
CA ASP A 415 -2.26 -16.92 12.50
C ASP A 415 -3.75 -16.83 12.83
N PHE A 416 -4.48 -16.07 12.00
CA PHE A 416 -5.92 -15.87 12.09
C PHE A 416 -6.62 -16.10 10.76
N LEU A 417 -7.93 -16.27 10.84
CA LEU A 417 -8.82 -15.96 9.73
C LEU A 417 -9.38 -14.56 9.98
N ASP A 418 -9.34 -13.69 8.97
CA ASP A 418 -10.10 -12.43 9.03
C ASP A 418 -11.61 -12.71 8.91
N GLY A 419 -12.45 -11.68 9.06
CA GLY A 419 -13.91 -11.88 8.99
C GLY A 419 -14.42 -12.37 7.63
N TRP A 420 -13.61 -12.25 6.57
CA TRP A 420 -13.90 -12.80 5.23
C TRP A 420 -13.41 -14.24 5.05
N GLY A 421 -12.80 -14.83 6.07
CA GLY A 421 -12.23 -16.17 6.02
C GLY A 421 -10.85 -16.25 5.37
N ASN A 422 -10.18 -15.11 5.13
CA ASN A 422 -8.83 -15.10 4.55
C ASN A 422 -7.78 -15.44 5.60
N ARG A 423 -6.72 -16.14 5.19
CA ARG A 423 -5.57 -16.42 6.03
C ARG A 423 -4.68 -15.19 6.15
N VAL A 424 -4.41 -14.80 7.40
CA VAL A 424 -3.51 -13.70 7.75
C VAL A 424 -2.68 -14.07 8.97
N SER A 425 -1.37 -13.82 8.91
CA SER A 425 -0.47 -13.95 10.05
C SER A 425 -0.12 -12.55 10.53
N VAL A 426 -0.53 -12.18 11.75
CA VAL A 426 -0.37 -10.85 12.32
C VAL A 426 0.90 -10.79 13.16
N GLU A 427 1.84 -9.91 12.79
CA GLU A 427 3.12 -9.74 13.50
C GLU A 427 3.06 -8.63 14.55
N ALA A 428 2.46 -7.49 14.18
CA ALA A 428 2.29 -6.35 15.09
C ALA A 428 1.12 -5.46 14.66
N VAL A 429 0.50 -4.78 15.63
CA VAL A 429 -0.63 -3.86 15.43
C VAL A 429 -0.50 -2.65 16.38
N SER A 430 -0.70 -1.43 15.86
CA SER A 430 -0.71 -0.19 16.64
C SER A 430 -2.11 0.07 17.20
N ASN A 431 -2.58 -0.80 18.09
CA ASN A 431 -3.93 -0.67 18.65
C ASN A 431 -4.13 0.66 19.40
N PRO A 432 -5.26 1.38 19.20
CA PRO A 432 -5.65 2.53 20.01
C PRO A 432 -5.68 2.17 21.51
N MET A 433 -5.13 3.05 22.34
CA MET A 433 -4.91 2.82 23.77
C MET A 433 -4.90 4.13 24.55
N ILE A 434 -5.10 4.06 25.87
CA ILE A 434 -4.93 5.22 26.75
C ILE A 434 -3.44 5.56 26.81
N SER A 435 -3.02 6.58 26.06
CA SER A 435 -1.61 6.94 25.89
C SER A 435 -1.04 7.73 27.07
N GLY A 436 -1.91 8.34 27.88
CA GLY A 436 -1.53 9.30 28.93
C GLY A 436 -1.10 10.67 28.39
N ARG A 437 -1.21 10.91 27.08
CA ARG A 437 -0.79 12.16 26.41
C ARG A 437 -1.99 13.07 26.09
N LYS A 438 -1.74 14.35 25.81
CA LYS A 438 -2.77 15.34 25.46
C LYS A 438 -2.45 16.06 24.15
N PRO A 439 -3.41 16.24 23.22
CA PRO A 439 -4.83 15.89 23.36
C PRO A 439 -5.08 14.39 23.18
N ALA A 440 -5.92 13.82 24.05
CA ALA A 440 -6.30 12.40 23.99
C ALA A 440 -7.01 12.06 22.67
N ASP A 441 -7.83 13.00 22.16
CA ASP A 441 -8.52 12.90 20.87
C ASP A 441 -7.56 12.75 19.68
N LEU A 442 -6.26 13.02 19.84
CA LEU A 442 -5.23 12.67 18.88
C LEU A 442 -4.49 11.40 19.30
N TYR A 443 -3.86 11.42 20.47
CA TYR A 443 -2.82 10.45 20.81
C TYR A 443 -3.36 9.08 21.24
N ASP A 444 -4.58 9.00 21.78
CA ASP A 444 -5.16 7.71 22.16
C ASP A 444 -5.64 6.91 20.92
N ARG A 445 -5.72 7.58 19.76
CA ARG A 445 -6.19 7.02 18.49
C ARG A 445 -5.06 6.40 17.66
N ALA A 446 -3.89 6.17 18.26
CA ALA A 446 -2.70 5.59 17.62
C ALA A 446 -2.25 6.24 16.27
N PRO A 447 -2.09 7.58 16.20
CA PRO A 447 -1.59 8.25 15.00
C PRO A 447 -0.08 8.01 14.80
N GLY A 448 0.39 8.10 13.56
CA GLY A 448 1.80 7.88 13.28
C GLY A 448 2.19 7.88 11.82
N TYR A 449 3.30 7.20 11.53
CA TYR A 449 3.84 6.97 10.19
C TYR A 449 4.63 5.66 10.15
N GLY A 450 4.86 5.12 8.95
CA GLY A 450 5.66 3.91 8.74
C GLY A 450 7.00 4.19 8.10
N ILE A 451 8.03 3.42 8.47
CA ILE A 451 9.34 3.39 7.79
C ILE A 451 9.65 1.96 7.34
N ALA A 452 10.11 1.80 6.11
CA ALA A 452 10.64 0.54 5.61
C ALA A 452 12.07 0.75 5.08
N LYS A 453 13.03 0.02 5.63
CA LYS A 453 14.45 0.09 5.29
C LYS A 453 14.85 -1.19 4.57
N PHE A 454 15.40 -1.06 3.38
CA PHE A 454 15.77 -2.19 2.52
C PHE A 454 17.29 -2.23 2.41
N ASN A 455 17.91 -3.30 2.90
CA ASN A 455 19.34 -3.50 2.77
C ASN A 455 19.68 -4.18 1.43
N LYS A 456 20.57 -3.55 0.67
CA LYS A 456 20.93 -3.99 -0.67
C LYS A 456 21.75 -5.27 -0.63
N SER A 457 22.75 -5.39 0.24
CA SER A 457 23.69 -6.53 0.22
C SER A 457 23.07 -7.82 0.71
N ASN A 458 22.31 -7.79 1.81
CA ASN A 458 21.75 -9.00 2.46
C ASN A 458 20.24 -9.20 2.22
N ARG A 459 19.60 -8.31 1.44
CA ARG A 459 18.18 -8.38 1.05
C ARG A 459 17.21 -8.41 2.24
N LYS A 460 17.61 -7.89 3.40
CA LYS A 460 16.72 -7.72 4.56
C LYS A 460 15.85 -6.48 4.41
N ILE A 461 14.67 -6.56 4.99
CA ILE A 461 13.70 -5.48 5.07
C ILE A 461 13.40 -5.28 6.56
N LYS A 462 13.72 -4.09 7.07
CA LYS A 462 13.35 -3.67 8.42
C LYS A 462 12.12 -2.78 8.34
N ILE A 463 11.08 -3.18 9.06
CA ILE A 463 9.77 -2.55 9.07
C ILE A 463 9.60 -1.87 10.42
N GLU A 464 9.23 -0.60 10.41
CA GLU A 464 9.09 0.24 11.58
C GLU A 464 7.73 0.98 11.55
N CYS A 465 7.13 1.17 12.71
CA CYS A 465 5.86 1.88 12.88
C CYS A 465 5.99 2.86 14.06
N TRP A 466 6.00 4.15 13.75
CA TRP A 466 6.36 5.18 14.72
C TRP A 466 5.12 5.93 15.21
N PRO A 467 4.95 6.09 16.54
CA PRO A 467 3.95 6.99 17.08
C PRO A 467 4.31 8.43 16.70
N ARG A 468 3.29 9.21 16.40
CA ARG A 468 3.44 10.62 16.02
C ARG A 468 4.19 11.48 17.05
N TRP A 469 4.06 11.17 18.35
CA TRP A 469 4.64 11.96 19.44
C TRP A 469 6.10 11.60 19.75
N GLU A 470 6.63 10.56 19.11
CA GLU A 470 7.96 10.06 19.42
C GLU A 470 9.01 10.86 18.64
N ASP A 471 10.04 11.34 19.33
CA ASP A 471 11.21 11.96 18.70
C ASP A 471 12.26 10.89 18.42
N PRO A 472 12.45 10.46 17.14
CA PRO A 472 13.38 9.39 16.80
C PRO A 472 14.85 9.76 17.00
N SER A 473 15.17 11.05 17.26
CA SER A 473 16.54 11.47 17.57
C SER A 473 16.98 11.12 18.99
N GLN A 474 16.04 10.78 19.88
CA GLN A 474 16.35 10.40 21.24
C GLN A 474 16.85 8.94 21.31
N PRO A 475 17.85 8.65 22.16
CA PRO A 475 18.43 7.30 22.25
C PRO A 475 17.46 6.25 22.80
N ASP A 476 16.43 6.67 23.53
CA ASP A 476 15.39 5.82 24.12
C ASP A 476 14.07 5.85 23.34
N ALA A 477 14.07 6.42 22.13
CA ALA A 477 12.89 6.54 21.28
C ALA A 477 12.25 5.18 20.97
N LYS A 478 10.93 5.09 21.07
CA LYS A 478 10.17 3.84 20.92
C LYS A 478 9.13 3.90 19.80
N GLN A 479 9.18 2.87 18.98
CA GLN A 479 8.12 2.53 18.03
C GLN A 479 6.87 2.02 18.79
N TYR A 480 5.77 1.84 18.08
CA TYR A 480 4.65 1.07 18.63
C TYR A 480 5.10 -0.35 19.03
N PRO A 481 4.49 -0.96 20.06
CA PRO A 481 4.88 -2.30 20.51
C PRO A 481 4.81 -3.34 19.38
N GLY A 482 5.84 -4.19 19.30
CA GLY A 482 5.97 -5.24 18.28
C GLY A 482 6.88 -4.86 17.11
N TRP A 483 7.22 -3.57 16.96
CA TRP A 483 8.22 -3.10 16.00
C TRP A 483 9.55 -2.72 16.68
N PRO A 484 10.69 -2.76 15.97
CA PRO A 484 10.84 -3.10 14.55
C PRO A 484 10.71 -4.60 14.25
N ILE A 485 10.29 -4.92 13.02
CA ILE A 485 10.23 -6.28 12.48
C ILE A 485 11.26 -6.41 11.36
N GLU A 486 11.98 -7.53 11.32
CA GLU A 486 12.96 -7.82 10.26
C GLU A 486 12.55 -9.09 9.50
N ILE A 487 12.53 -8.99 8.18
CA ILE A 487 12.28 -10.10 7.24
C ILE A 487 13.35 -10.09 6.13
N THR A 488 13.40 -11.14 5.32
CA THR A 488 14.18 -11.20 4.09
C THR A 488 13.28 -11.07 2.86
N GLN A 489 13.83 -10.64 1.72
CA GLN A 489 13.13 -10.62 0.43
C GLN A 489 12.43 -11.96 0.12
N LYS A 490 13.10 -13.08 0.42
CA LYS A 490 12.61 -14.43 0.12
C LYS A 490 11.38 -14.82 0.96
N ASP A 491 11.17 -14.18 2.10
CA ASP A 491 10.00 -14.42 2.96
C ASP A 491 8.69 -13.95 2.29
N ASN A 492 8.76 -13.03 1.32
CA ASN A 492 7.61 -12.60 0.52
C ASN A 492 7.11 -13.67 -0.47
N TYR A 493 7.80 -14.81 -0.56
CA TYR A 493 7.33 -16.03 -1.23
C TYR A 493 7.37 -17.19 -0.23
N GLY A 494 6.45 -17.18 0.73
CA GLY A 494 6.46 -18.13 1.85
C GLY A 494 6.00 -19.55 1.52
N ARG A 495 5.49 -19.85 0.31
CA ARG A 495 5.08 -21.22 -0.05
C ARG A 495 6.18 -22.24 0.25
N LYS A 496 5.80 -23.33 0.91
CA LYS A 496 6.68 -24.46 1.22
C LYS A 496 7.01 -25.24 -0.06
N ALA A 497 8.29 -25.55 -0.26
CA ALA A 497 8.73 -26.35 -1.39
C ALA A 497 8.16 -27.77 -1.31
N VAL A 498 7.62 -28.27 -2.42
CA VAL A 498 7.26 -29.70 -2.58
C VAL A 498 8.46 -30.48 -3.12
N ALA A 499 9.24 -29.84 -3.98
CA ALA A 499 10.46 -30.36 -4.58
C ALA A 499 11.39 -29.19 -4.93
N TRP A 500 12.59 -29.52 -5.43
CA TRP A 500 13.57 -28.54 -5.85
C TRP A 500 14.12 -28.86 -7.25
N LEU A 501 14.59 -27.82 -7.93
CA LEU A 501 15.38 -27.96 -9.15
C LEU A 501 16.88 -28.07 -8.80
N PRO A 502 17.74 -28.46 -9.76
CA PRO A 502 19.19 -28.50 -9.54
C PRO A 502 19.72 -27.17 -8.98
N THR A 503 20.75 -27.25 -8.15
CA THR A 503 21.43 -26.03 -7.66
C THR A 503 22.12 -25.36 -8.84
N LEU A 504 21.80 -24.09 -9.07
CA LEU A 504 22.39 -23.28 -10.12
C LEU A 504 23.64 -22.61 -9.56
N VAL A 505 24.77 -22.78 -10.24
CA VAL A 505 26.03 -22.08 -9.95
C VAL A 505 26.39 -21.29 -11.19
N VAL A 506 26.35 -19.96 -11.07
CA VAL A 506 26.55 -19.05 -12.20
C VAL A 506 27.93 -18.42 -12.15
N GLU A 507 28.61 -18.42 -13.28
CA GLU A 507 29.91 -17.78 -13.47
C GLU A 507 29.83 -16.76 -14.60
N GLY A 508 30.56 -15.65 -14.45
CA GLY A 508 30.60 -14.57 -15.44
C GLY A 508 29.55 -13.46 -15.23
N LEU A 509 28.52 -13.69 -14.42
CA LEU A 509 27.53 -12.68 -14.01
C LEU A 509 27.47 -12.53 -12.48
N ILE A 510 27.07 -11.35 -12.01
CA ILE A 510 26.82 -11.06 -10.59
C ILE A 510 25.32 -10.81 -10.41
N SER A 511 24.67 -11.56 -9.53
CA SER A 511 23.24 -11.42 -9.24
C SER A 511 22.34 -11.47 -10.49
N PRO A 512 22.45 -12.52 -11.33
CA PRO A 512 21.59 -12.68 -12.50
C PRO A 512 20.13 -12.88 -12.09
N ILE A 513 19.21 -12.61 -13.02
CA ILE A 513 17.81 -12.94 -12.86
C ILE A 513 17.61 -14.43 -13.10
N VAL A 514 16.82 -15.08 -12.25
CA VAL A 514 16.31 -16.43 -12.46
C VAL A 514 14.80 -16.38 -12.59
N GLN A 515 14.26 -17.01 -13.64
CA GLN A 515 12.84 -17.22 -13.84
C GLN A 515 12.56 -18.72 -13.89
N VAL A 516 11.54 -19.15 -13.14
CA VAL A 516 11.13 -20.56 -13.08
C VAL A 516 9.76 -20.69 -13.72
N TRP A 517 9.68 -21.51 -14.76
CA TRP A 517 8.48 -21.74 -15.56
C TRP A 517 8.05 -23.19 -15.42
N ASP A 518 6.76 -23.40 -15.16
CA ASP A 518 6.15 -24.72 -15.27
C ASP A 518 6.01 -25.09 -16.75
N THR A 519 6.60 -26.22 -17.16
CA THR A 519 6.60 -26.62 -18.57
C THR A 519 5.21 -27.02 -19.06
N LEU A 520 4.34 -27.52 -18.19
CA LEU A 520 3.00 -27.98 -18.57
C LEU A 520 2.04 -26.81 -18.72
N THR A 521 2.06 -25.86 -17.78
CA THR A 521 1.10 -24.73 -17.77
C THR A 521 1.62 -23.49 -18.50
N GLU A 522 2.90 -23.48 -18.87
CA GLU A 522 3.59 -22.31 -19.43
C GLU A 522 3.53 -21.07 -18.51
N GLU A 523 3.29 -21.28 -17.21
CA GLU A 523 3.21 -20.19 -16.24
C GLU A 523 4.58 -19.93 -15.62
N CYS A 524 4.99 -18.66 -15.58
CA CYS A 524 6.09 -18.22 -14.74
C CYS A 524 5.69 -18.27 -13.26
N ILE A 525 6.28 -19.21 -12.53
CA ILE A 525 6.02 -19.46 -11.10
C ILE A 525 6.59 -18.33 -10.25
N TYR A 526 7.77 -17.84 -10.61
CA TYR A 526 8.39 -16.64 -10.07
C TYR A 526 9.60 -16.19 -10.89
N ALA A 527 9.98 -14.93 -10.66
CA ALA A 527 11.27 -14.38 -11.06
C ALA A 527 11.94 -13.70 -9.85
N LEU A 528 13.26 -13.82 -9.76
CA LEU A 528 14.05 -13.25 -8.66
C LEU A 528 15.42 -12.81 -9.16
N ARG A 529 15.89 -11.65 -8.73
CA ARG A 529 17.32 -11.31 -8.83
C ARG A 529 18.10 -12.09 -7.78
N MET A 530 19.00 -12.97 -8.23
CA MET A 530 19.78 -13.79 -7.32
C MET A 530 20.62 -12.94 -6.38
N GLU A 531 20.74 -13.38 -5.13
CA GLU A 531 21.71 -12.85 -4.20
C GLU A 531 23.03 -13.60 -4.43
N GLY A 532 23.94 -12.99 -5.19
CA GLY A 532 25.21 -13.62 -5.58
C GLY A 532 25.08 -14.55 -6.78
N GLN A 533 25.71 -15.73 -6.70
CA GLN A 533 25.94 -16.63 -7.85
C GLN A 533 25.40 -18.05 -7.65
N VAL A 534 24.89 -18.37 -6.46
CA VAL A 534 24.36 -19.71 -6.14
C VAL A 534 22.91 -19.58 -5.75
N PHE A 535 22.04 -20.32 -6.42
CA PHE A 535 20.62 -20.35 -6.10
C PHE A 535 20.04 -21.72 -6.36
N ARG A 536 19.21 -22.19 -5.43
CA ARG A 536 18.46 -23.43 -5.59
C ARG A 536 16.98 -23.10 -5.75
N PRO A 537 16.40 -23.30 -6.95
CA PRO A 537 14.99 -23.02 -7.15
C PRO A 537 14.10 -24.02 -6.41
N LYS A 538 13.13 -23.51 -5.63
CA LYS A 538 12.06 -24.33 -5.06
C LYS A 538 10.88 -24.38 -6.02
N VAL A 539 10.20 -25.50 -6.05
CA VAL A 539 8.96 -25.69 -6.82
C VAL A 539 7.88 -26.33 -5.97
N PHE A 540 6.63 -26.13 -6.37
CA PHE A 540 5.45 -26.37 -5.54
C PHE A 540 4.58 -27.52 -6.04
N ALA A 541 5.07 -28.26 -7.03
CA ALA A 541 4.53 -29.50 -7.53
C ALA A 541 5.68 -30.38 -8.03
N THR A 542 5.40 -31.66 -8.25
CA THR A 542 6.27 -32.53 -9.05
C THR A 542 6.01 -32.26 -10.53
N GLY A 543 7.02 -32.39 -11.37
CA GLY A 543 6.87 -32.16 -12.80
C GLY A 543 8.18 -31.74 -13.46
N THR A 544 8.03 -31.18 -14.65
CA THR A 544 9.14 -30.67 -15.46
C THR A 544 9.06 -29.15 -15.54
N TYR A 545 10.22 -28.53 -15.47
CA TYR A 545 10.36 -27.07 -15.41
C TYR A 545 11.37 -26.57 -16.43
N THR A 546 11.16 -25.33 -16.85
CA THR A 546 12.12 -24.54 -17.61
C THR A 546 12.67 -23.44 -16.71
N VAL A 547 13.98 -23.29 -16.66
CA VAL A 547 14.65 -22.18 -15.96
C VAL A 547 15.30 -21.27 -16.98
N MET A 548 14.93 -19.99 -16.95
CA MET A 548 15.64 -18.94 -17.69
C MET A 548 16.52 -18.18 -16.70
N ILE A 549 17.77 -17.95 -17.08
CA ILE A 549 18.76 -17.30 -16.20
C ILE A 549 19.71 -16.40 -16.97
N GLY A 550 20.02 -15.23 -16.42
CA GLY A 550 20.92 -14.26 -17.03
C GLY A 550 20.53 -12.80 -16.75
N GLU A 551 20.93 -11.89 -17.64
CA GLU A 551 20.50 -10.48 -17.58
C GLU A 551 19.44 -10.20 -18.65
N PRO A 552 18.19 -9.89 -18.25
CA PRO A 552 17.11 -9.60 -19.20
C PRO A 552 17.47 -8.45 -20.14
N GLY A 553 17.03 -8.53 -21.40
CA GLY A 553 17.32 -7.53 -22.42
C GLY A 553 18.73 -7.63 -23.04
N THR A 554 19.55 -8.59 -22.63
CA THR A 554 20.88 -8.85 -23.20
C THR A 554 20.95 -10.20 -23.92
N THR A 555 22.04 -10.45 -24.66
CA THR A 555 22.37 -11.76 -25.22
C THR A 555 22.83 -12.77 -24.15
N ASN A 556 23.11 -12.29 -22.93
CA ASN A 556 23.51 -13.09 -21.78
C ASN A 556 22.28 -13.68 -21.06
N MET A 557 21.48 -14.44 -21.81
CA MET A 557 20.41 -15.28 -21.29
C MET A 557 20.66 -16.75 -21.65
N ARG A 558 20.29 -17.66 -20.75
CA ARG A 558 20.35 -19.11 -20.95
C ARG A 558 19.02 -19.73 -20.55
N THR A 559 18.61 -20.75 -21.30
CA THR A 559 17.38 -21.50 -21.04
C THR A 559 17.75 -22.95 -20.76
N LEU A 560 17.37 -23.43 -19.58
CA LEU A 560 17.52 -24.82 -19.15
C LEU A 560 16.15 -25.48 -19.19
N GLN A 561 15.92 -26.35 -20.18
CA GLN A 561 14.67 -27.07 -20.34
C GLN A 561 14.75 -28.47 -19.73
N GLY A 562 13.59 -29.09 -19.47
CA GLY A 562 13.53 -30.48 -19.06
C GLY A 562 14.01 -30.73 -17.63
N LEU A 563 14.03 -29.71 -16.77
CA LEU A 563 14.48 -29.86 -15.38
C LEU A 563 13.39 -30.56 -14.56
N VAL A 564 13.69 -31.76 -14.09
CA VAL A 564 12.74 -32.55 -13.28
C VAL A 564 12.83 -32.14 -11.81
N ALA A 565 11.67 -31.90 -11.20
CA ALA A 565 11.54 -31.67 -9.76
C ALA A 565 11.98 -32.91 -8.96
N ASP A 566 12.90 -32.73 -8.02
CA ASP A 566 13.37 -33.80 -7.14
C ASP A 566 13.18 -33.45 -5.65
N ARG A 567 12.76 -34.44 -4.87
CA ARG A 567 12.63 -34.36 -3.40
C ARG A 567 13.94 -34.73 -2.70
N ALA A 568 14.77 -35.58 -3.29
CA ALA A 568 16.05 -36.04 -2.75
C ALA A 568 17.19 -35.31 -3.47
N GLN A 569 17.95 -34.47 -2.76
CA GLN A 569 18.93 -33.59 -3.39
C GLN A 569 20.15 -34.33 -3.98
N SER A 570 20.69 -33.87 -5.12
CA SER A 570 22.17 -33.79 -5.33
C SER A 570 22.64 -33.14 -6.64
N SER A 571 21.79 -32.89 -7.64
CA SER A 571 22.29 -32.39 -8.94
C SER A 571 22.61 -30.88 -8.93
N LEU A 572 23.73 -30.56 -9.57
CA LEU A 572 24.25 -29.20 -9.75
C LEU A 572 24.30 -28.88 -11.24
N ARG A 573 23.95 -27.63 -11.60
CA ARG A 573 24.08 -27.09 -12.95
C ARG A 573 24.98 -25.87 -12.91
N ARG A 574 26.18 -26.02 -13.46
CA ARG A 574 27.11 -24.90 -13.67
C ARG A 574 26.75 -24.19 -14.98
N ILE A 575 26.57 -22.88 -14.92
CA ILE A 575 26.18 -22.05 -16.06
C ILE A 575 27.24 -20.97 -16.21
N ILE A 576 27.95 -20.99 -17.33
CA ILE A 576 29.06 -20.08 -17.59
C ILE A 576 28.60 -19.06 -18.64
N PHE A 577 28.70 -17.79 -18.27
CA PHE A 577 28.57 -16.66 -19.18
C PHE A 577 29.98 -16.15 -19.51
N GLU A 578 30.19 -15.80 -20.78
CA GLU A 578 31.42 -15.12 -21.18
C GLU A 578 31.41 -13.72 -20.55
N ARG A 579 32.54 -13.32 -19.95
CA ARG A 579 32.67 -11.96 -19.43
C ARG A 579 32.62 -11.01 -20.62
N SER A 580 31.75 -10.02 -20.54
CA SER A 580 31.84 -8.85 -21.42
C SER A 580 33.03 -8.04 -20.92
N ASP A 581 34.07 -7.92 -21.76
CA ASP A 581 35.28 -7.13 -21.47
C ASP A 581 34.96 -5.65 -21.22
#